data_AF-A0A7X7P2W6-F1
#
_entry.id   AF-A0A7X7P2W6-F1
#
_cell.length_a   1.000
_cell.length_b   1.000
_cell.length_c   1.000
_cell.angle_alpha   90.00
_cell.angle_beta   90.00
_cell.angle_gamma   90.00
#
_symmetry.space_group_name_H-M   'P 1'
#
loop_
_entity.id
_entity.type
_entity.pdbx_description
1 polymer ?
#
loop_
_entity_poly.entity_id
_entity_poly.type
_entity_poly.pdbx_seq_one_letter_code
_entity_poly.pdbx_strand_id
1 'polypeptide(L)'
;MVFQTGPDVSPELFAGRVKGRLQHALRQAGTPMGFSRKTAVRALGDNVSDVVAGYLRRQTVRAALVDERYRATLRAAAFEDAAVDLAEPEETSRGRYWFNLHLVATTEGRFRIGQEDFLDQVRAGVFAWARETGSALKAFAPMPDHVHVAARGRPEKTPRELGEALWRELNRAAGCRLMSDRVYAGTFSEYGRGVLGLS
;
A
#
# COMPACT_ATOMS: atom_id res chain seq x y z
N MET A 1 -7.90 18.43 10.23
CA MET A 1 -6.46 18.79 10.35
C MET A 1 -5.69 17.95 9.34
N VAL A 2 -4.76 18.55 8.60
CA VAL A 2 -3.92 17.85 7.62
C VAL A 2 -2.50 17.84 8.14
N PHE A 3 -1.84 16.69 8.04
CA PHE A 3 -0.46 16.50 8.49
C PHE A 3 0.34 15.79 7.40
N GLN A 4 1.65 15.97 7.43
CA GLN A 4 2.58 15.22 6.61
C GLN A 4 3.51 14.44 7.54
N THR A 5 3.76 13.18 7.21
CA THR A 5 4.65 12.30 7.96
C THR A 5 5.56 11.53 7.02
N GLY A 6 6.75 11.17 7.50
CA GLY A 6 7.67 10.30 6.78
C GLY A 6 7.27 8.82 6.83
N PRO A 7 7.94 7.96 6.05
CA PRO A 7 7.65 6.53 5.96
C PRO A 7 8.06 5.73 7.22
N ASP A 8 8.75 6.37 8.16
CA ASP A 8 9.26 5.80 9.42
C ASP A 8 8.27 5.89 10.59
N VAL A 9 7.07 6.41 10.35
CA VAL A 9 6.07 6.63 11.41
C VAL A 9 4.83 5.82 11.09
N SER A 10 4.40 5.00 12.05
CA SER A 10 3.18 4.22 11.89
C SER A 10 1.94 5.10 12.09
N PRO A 11 0.83 4.81 11.39
CA PRO A 11 -0.43 5.55 11.54
C PRO A 11 -0.90 5.64 12.99
N GLU A 12 -0.76 4.57 13.76
CA GLU A 12 -1.17 4.52 15.16
C GLU A 12 -0.32 5.45 16.04
N LEU A 13 1.01 5.39 15.91
CA LEU A 13 1.92 6.26 16.65
C LEU A 13 1.63 7.73 16.32
N PHE A 14 1.47 8.03 15.04
CA PHE A 14 1.13 9.36 14.56
C PHE A 14 -0.18 9.88 15.18
N ALA A 15 -1.26 9.09 15.11
CA ALA A 15 -2.56 9.45 15.67
C ALA A 15 -2.47 9.72 17.18
N GLY A 16 -1.74 8.87 17.91
CA GLY A 16 -1.49 9.05 19.34
C GLY A 16 -0.81 10.37 19.67
N ARG A 17 0.22 10.75 18.90
CA ARG A 17 0.95 12.02 19.10
C ARG A 17 0.07 13.24 18.81
N VAL A 18 -0.67 13.22 17.71
CA VAL A 18 -1.59 14.32 17.35
C VAL A 18 -2.67 14.47 18.41
N LYS A 19 -3.30 13.37 18.83
CA LYS A 19 -4.31 13.35 19.90
C LYS A 19 -3.77 13.95 21.19
N GLY A 20 -2.60 13.49 21.65
CA GLY A 20 -1.99 13.97 22.89
C GLY A 20 -1.67 15.47 22.85
N ARG A 21 -1.14 15.97 21.72
CA ARG A 21 -0.86 17.40 21.52
C ARG A 21 -2.14 18.24 21.54
N LEU A 22 -3.19 17.79 20.85
CA LEU A 22 -4.48 18.47 20.83
C LEU A 22 -5.12 18.49 22.23
N GLN A 23 -5.07 17.39 22.96
CA GLN A 23 -5.52 17.33 24.36
C GLN A 23 -4.76 18.30 25.27
N HIS A 24 -3.45 18.42 25.10
CA HIS A 24 -2.67 19.39 25.85
C HIS A 24 -3.08 20.82 25.52
N ALA A 25 -3.19 21.17 24.23
CA ALA A 25 -3.60 22.51 23.79
C ALA A 25 -5.00 22.90 24.32
N LEU A 26 -5.97 21.99 24.24
CA LEU A 26 -7.33 22.23 24.75
C LEU A 26 -7.37 22.42 26.27
N ARG A 27 -6.53 21.69 27.01
CA ARG A 27 -6.35 21.92 28.46
C ARG A 27 -5.78 23.31 28.75
N GLN A 28 -4.76 23.75 28.00
CA GLN A 28 -4.18 25.09 28.15
C GLN A 28 -5.18 26.20 27.79
N ALA A 29 -6.09 25.94 26.84
CA ALA A 29 -7.17 26.85 26.48
C ALA A 29 -8.37 26.82 27.43
N GLY A 30 -8.27 26.16 28.59
CA GLY A 30 -9.34 26.08 29.58
C GLY A 30 -10.56 25.24 29.18
N THR A 31 -10.48 24.51 28.06
CA THR A 31 -11.57 23.66 27.54
C THR A 31 -11.12 22.19 27.50
N PRO A 32 -10.85 21.55 28.65
CA PRO A 32 -10.37 20.18 28.68
C PRO A 32 -11.39 19.23 28.03
N MET A 33 -10.99 18.52 26.98
CA MET A 33 -11.80 17.47 26.36
C MET A 33 -11.14 16.09 26.46
N GLY A 34 -11.93 15.12 26.91
CA GLY A 34 -11.60 13.71 26.81
C GLY A 34 -11.90 13.22 25.39
N PHE A 35 -10.87 12.89 24.62
CA PHE A 35 -11.08 12.24 23.33
C PHE A 35 -11.35 10.76 23.54
N SER A 36 -12.57 10.35 23.19
CA SER A 36 -12.96 8.95 22.99
C SER A 36 -12.02 8.23 22.01
N ARG A 37 -12.01 6.88 22.03
CA ARG A 37 -11.15 5.99 21.20
C ARG A 37 -11.35 6.14 19.68
N LYS A 38 -12.16 7.10 19.21
CA LYS A 38 -12.63 7.20 17.83
C LYS A 38 -11.83 8.23 17.01
N THR A 39 -10.50 8.13 16.99
CA THR A 39 -9.72 8.85 15.98
C THR A 39 -9.81 8.10 14.66
N ALA A 40 -10.10 8.81 13.58
CA ALA A 40 -10.05 8.28 12.21
C ALA A 40 -8.82 8.85 11.50
N VAL A 41 -8.00 7.98 10.92
CA VAL A 41 -6.85 8.38 10.11
C VAL A 41 -7.06 7.92 8.68
N ARG A 42 -6.87 8.85 7.75
CA ARG A 42 -7.02 8.62 6.30
C ARG A 42 -5.89 9.33 5.57
N ALA A 43 -5.43 8.73 4.48
CA ALA A 43 -4.50 9.39 3.57
C ALA A 43 -5.21 10.52 2.81
N LEU A 44 -4.45 11.51 2.34
CA LEU A 44 -4.92 12.59 1.48
C LEU A 44 -3.82 12.86 0.45
N GLY A 45 -4.08 12.68 -0.83
CA GLY A 45 -3.06 12.86 -1.87
C GLY A 45 -3.56 12.52 -3.27
N ASP A 46 -2.65 12.63 -4.23
CA ASP A 46 -2.98 12.45 -5.65
C ASP A 46 -3.24 10.98 -6.03
N ASN A 47 -2.80 10.04 -5.18
CA ASN A 47 -3.13 8.63 -5.29
C ASN A 47 -4.55 8.38 -4.75
N VAL A 48 -5.55 8.46 -5.63
CA VAL A 48 -6.95 8.18 -5.31
C VAL A 48 -7.25 6.67 -5.52
N SER A 49 -8.09 6.07 -4.68
CA SER A 49 -8.46 4.64 -4.74
C SER A 49 -8.93 4.18 -6.13
N ASP A 50 -9.69 4.99 -6.87
CA ASP A 50 -10.13 4.68 -8.24
C ASP A 50 -9.00 4.74 -9.25
N VAL A 51 -7.99 5.57 -8.99
CA VAL A 51 -6.75 5.60 -9.76
C VAL A 51 -5.96 4.33 -9.47
N VAL A 52 -5.74 3.92 -8.22
CA VAL A 52 -4.96 2.70 -7.92
C VAL A 52 -5.68 1.42 -8.37
N ALA A 53 -6.98 1.28 -8.11
CA ALA A 53 -7.77 0.12 -8.53
C ALA A 53 -7.92 0.06 -10.06
N GLY A 54 -8.16 1.19 -10.71
CA GLY A 54 -8.20 1.28 -12.17
C GLY A 54 -6.82 1.16 -12.83
N TYR A 55 -5.75 1.61 -12.17
CA TYR A 55 -4.37 1.54 -12.64
C TYR A 55 -3.88 0.09 -12.63
N LEU A 56 -4.13 -0.68 -11.56
CA LEU A 56 -3.82 -2.10 -11.50
C LEU A 56 -4.55 -2.92 -12.59
N ARG A 57 -5.81 -2.59 -12.90
CA ARG A 57 -6.56 -3.25 -13.99
C ARG A 57 -6.09 -2.85 -15.40
N ARG A 58 -5.54 -1.65 -15.58
CA ARG A 58 -5.19 -1.09 -16.91
C ARG A 58 -3.72 -1.23 -17.29
N GLN A 59 -2.80 -1.45 -16.35
CA GLN A 59 -1.36 -1.36 -16.64
C GLN A 59 -0.83 -2.52 -17.48
N THR A 60 -1.40 -3.72 -17.37
CA THR A 60 -1.06 -4.87 -18.24
C THR A 60 -1.34 -4.59 -19.72
N VAL A 61 -2.11 -3.53 -20.04
CA VAL A 61 -2.44 -3.11 -21.41
C VAL A 61 -1.48 -2.03 -21.95
N ARG A 62 -0.87 -1.21 -21.08
CA ARG A 62 -0.10 -0.02 -21.51
C ARG A 62 1.40 -0.26 -21.75
N ALA A 63 1.98 -1.31 -21.17
CA ALA A 63 3.30 -1.71 -21.60
C ALA A 63 3.21 -2.10 -23.08
N ALA A 64 4.03 -1.49 -23.94
CA ALA A 64 4.22 -1.86 -25.34
C ALA A 64 4.92 -3.22 -25.43
N LEU A 65 4.40 -4.21 -24.72
CA LEU A 65 4.74 -5.61 -24.86
C LEU A 65 4.23 -6.02 -26.23
N VAL A 66 5.19 -6.25 -27.14
CA VAL A 66 4.89 -6.69 -28.50
C VAL A 66 4.28 -8.10 -28.49
N ASP A 67 4.58 -8.90 -27.44
CA ASP A 67 4.10 -10.26 -27.30
C ASP A 67 2.82 -10.35 -26.43
N GLU A 68 1.72 -10.75 -27.06
CA GLU A 68 0.43 -10.95 -26.39
C GLU A 68 0.43 -12.22 -25.50
N ARG A 69 1.28 -13.22 -25.77
CA ARG A 69 1.40 -14.41 -24.91
C ARG A 69 1.96 -14.02 -23.56
N TYR A 70 3.06 -13.26 -23.55
CA TYR A 70 3.66 -12.77 -22.31
C TYR A 70 2.71 -11.85 -21.53
N ARG A 71 1.89 -11.04 -22.21
CA ARG A 71 0.81 -10.28 -21.57
C ARG A 71 -0.21 -11.20 -20.90
N ALA A 72 -0.64 -12.26 -21.58
CA ALA A 72 -1.56 -13.24 -21.02
C ALA A 72 -0.97 -13.93 -19.78
N THR A 73 0.32 -14.27 -19.80
CA THR A 73 1.02 -14.86 -18.65
C THR A 73 1.04 -13.90 -17.46
N LEU A 74 1.38 -12.62 -17.65
CA LEU A 74 1.34 -11.61 -16.58
C LEU A 74 -0.08 -11.40 -16.02
N ARG A 75 -1.10 -11.39 -16.89
CA ARG A 75 -2.51 -11.31 -16.47
C ARG A 75 -2.94 -12.53 -15.67
N ALA A 76 -2.53 -13.72 -16.07
CA ALA A 76 -2.85 -14.97 -15.37
C ALA A 76 -2.17 -15.05 -13.99
N ALA A 77 -0.97 -14.49 -13.85
CA ALA A 77 -0.26 -14.38 -12.58
C ALA A 77 -0.81 -13.29 -11.65
N ALA A 78 -1.55 -12.31 -12.18
CA ALA A 78 -2.16 -11.26 -11.39
C ALA A 78 -3.22 -11.82 -10.43
N PHE A 79 -3.49 -11.08 -9.36
CA PHE A 79 -4.43 -11.45 -8.32
C PHE A 79 -5.24 -10.23 -7.87
N GLU A 80 -6.53 -10.44 -7.61
CA GLU A 80 -7.40 -9.47 -6.95
C GLU A 80 -8.35 -10.23 -6.00
N ASP A 81 -8.45 -9.77 -4.76
CA ASP A 81 -9.37 -10.31 -3.76
C ASP A 81 -10.62 -9.42 -3.66
N ALA A 82 -11.78 -9.94 -4.04
CA ALA A 82 -13.04 -9.22 -3.92
C ALA A 82 -13.49 -9.03 -2.46
N ALA A 83 -13.06 -9.90 -1.54
CA ALA A 83 -13.45 -9.85 -0.13
C ALA A 83 -12.74 -8.74 0.65
N VAL A 84 -11.61 -8.26 0.16
CA VAL A 84 -10.92 -7.11 0.74
C VAL A 84 -11.54 -5.82 0.19
N ASP A 85 -12.33 -5.12 0.99
CA ASP A 85 -12.83 -3.79 0.63
C ASP A 85 -11.97 -2.71 1.27
N LEU A 86 -11.11 -2.04 0.50
CA LEU A 86 -10.20 -0.98 0.96
C LEU A 86 -10.92 0.32 1.37
N ALA A 87 -12.22 0.47 1.09
CA ALA A 87 -13.04 1.58 1.55
C ALA A 87 -13.45 1.43 3.03
N GLU A 88 -13.32 0.24 3.61
CA GLU A 88 -13.54 0.02 5.04
C GLU A 88 -12.25 0.32 5.85
N PRO A 89 -12.37 0.69 7.14
CA PRO A 89 -11.20 0.86 8.00
C PRO A 89 -10.70 -0.47 8.57
N GLU A 90 -9.46 -0.47 9.03
CA GLU A 90 -9.06 -1.34 10.15
C GLU A 90 -9.53 -0.70 11.47
N GLU A 91 -10.34 -1.41 12.25
CA GLU A 91 -10.70 -1.00 13.60
C GLU A 91 -9.73 -1.58 14.64
N THR A 92 -9.23 -0.72 15.52
CA THR A 92 -8.37 -1.10 16.64
C THR A 92 -8.94 -0.54 17.95
N SER A 93 -8.38 -0.95 19.08
CA SER A 93 -8.71 -0.34 20.38
C SER A 93 -8.39 1.17 20.46
N ARG A 94 -7.57 1.69 19.54
CA ARG A 94 -7.05 3.07 19.54
C ARG A 94 -7.69 3.97 18.48
N GLY A 95 -8.37 3.42 17.47
CA GLY A 95 -8.97 4.19 16.39
C GLY A 95 -9.32 3.36 15.16
N ARG A 96 -9.75 4.07 14.11
CA ARG A 96 -10.08 3.52 12.79
C ARG A 96 -9.07 4.04 11.77
N TYR A 97 -8.49 3.14 10.98
CA TYR A 97 -7.38 3.47 10.10
C TYR A 97 -7.65 3.00 8.67
N TRP A 98 -7.65 3.94 7.74
CA TRP A 98 -7.61 3.67 6.30
C TRP A 98 -6.17 3.71 5.83
N PHE A 99 -5.39 2.73 6.29
CA PHE A 99 -3.97 2.62 5.95
C PHE A 99 -3.77 1.74 4.72
N ASN A 100 -4.25 2.22 3.58
CA ASN A 100 -4.09 1.53 2.30
C ASN A 100 -2.75 1.92 1.66
N LEU A 101 -2.05 0.93 1.14
CA LEU A 101 -0.70 1.04 0.60
C LEU A 101 -0.63 0.53 -0.83
N HIS A 102 -0.04 1.36 -1.69
CA HIS A 102 0.44 0.98 -3.01
C HIS A 102 1.95 0.80 -2.92
N LEU A 103 2.39 -0.46 -2.99
CA LEU A 103 3.80 -0.82 -2.98
C LEU A 103 4.24 -1.16 -4.40
N VAL A 104 5.43 -0.70 -4.77
CA VAL A 104 6.05 -1.05 -6.05
C VAL A 104 7.48 -1.51 -5.82
N ALA A 105 7.76 -2.76 -6.14
CA ALA A 105 9.11 -3.31 -6.12
C ALA A 105 9.60 -3.46 -7.56
N THR A 106 10.76 -2.89 -7.85
CA THR A 106 11.37 -2.95 -9.19
C THR A 106 12.50 -3.97 -9.19
N THR A 107 12.60 -4.73 -10.26
CA THR A 107 13.71 -5.67 -10.48
C THR A 107 15.05 -4.94 -10.49
N GLU A 108 16.09 -5.62 -10.02
CA GLU A 108 17.47 -5.15 -10.11
C GLU A 108 17.80 -4.85 -11.59
N GLY A 109 18.43 -3.70 -11.86
CA GLY A 109 18.76 -3.28 -13.23
C GLY A 109 17.56 -3.13 -14.20
N ARG A 110 16.31 -3.16 -13.71
CA ARG A 110 15.08 -3.18 -14.55
C ARG A 110 15.02 -4.39 -15.50
N PHE A 111 15.63 -5.51 -15.11
CA PHE A 111 15.57 -6.74 -15.89
C PHE A 111 14.14 -7.28 -15.99
N ARG A 112 13.76 -7.73 -17.18
CA ARG A 112 12.44 -8.31 -17.38
C ARG A 112 12.36 -9.70 -16.74
N ILE A 113 11.29 -9.97 -16.03
CA ILE A 113 10.92 -11.26 -15.46
C ILE A 113 10.61 -12.19 -16.64
N GLY A 114 11.62 -12.96 -17.06
CA GLY A 114 11.63 -13.61 -18.38
C GLY A 114 11.04 -15.02 -18.45
N GLN A 115 10.85 -15.71 -17.33
CA GLN A 115 10.29 -17.07 -17.30
C GLN A 115 8.97 -17.13 -16.55
N GLU A 116 8.03 -17.91 -17.08
CA GLU A 116 6.67 -18.05 -16.55
C GLU A 116 6.69 -18.65 -15.13
N ASP A 117 7.52 -19.67 -14.90
CA ASP A 117 7.69 -20.35 -13.61
C ASP A 117 8.11 -19.42 -12.46
N PHE A 118 8.79 -18.33 -12.81
CA PHE A 118 9.30 -17.37 -11.84
C PHE A 118 8.21 -16.40 -11.36
N LEU A 119 7.15 -16.20 -12.15
CA LEU A 119 6.00 -15.38 -11.74
C LEU A 119 5.23 -16.02 -10.58
N ASP A 120 5.15 -17.35 -10.54
CA ASP A 120 4.53 -18.08 -9.43
C ASP A 120 5.32 -17.91 -8.13
N GLN A 121 6.66 -17.89 -8.21
CA GLN A 121 7.52 -17.61 -7.06
C GLN A 121 7.32 -16.17 -6.56
N VAL A 122 7.33 -15.20 -7.48
CA VAL A 122 7.08 -13.79 -7.14
C VAL A 122 5.71 -13.64 -6.48
N ARG A 123 4.67 -14.26 -7.04
CA ARG A 123 3.33 -14.29 -6.47
C ARG A 123 3.33 -14.91 -5.07
N ALA A 124 3.97 -16.08 -4.90
CA ALA A 124 4.10 -16.73 -3.60
C ALA A 124 4.79 -15.83 -2.56
N GLY A 125 5.80 -15.07 -2.96
CA GLY A 125 6.45 -14.06 -2.12
C GLY A 125 5.49 -12.97 -1.64
N VAL A 126 4.60 -12.46 -2.50
CA VAL A 126 3.59 -11.46 -2.09
C VAL A 126 2.58 -12.04 -1.10
N PHE A 127 2.15 -13.30 -1.29
CA PHE A 127 1.28 -13.96 -0.32
C PHE A 127 2.00 -14.23 1.01
N ALA A 128 3.29 -14.60 0.97
CA ALA A 128 4.10 -14.74 2.17
C ALA A 128 4.21 -13.42 2.94
N TRP A 129 4.45 -12.32 2.23
CA TRP A 129 4.45 -10.97 2.79
C TRP A 129 3.12 -10.59 3.46
N ALA A 130 1.99 -10.87 2.81
CA ALA A 130 0.68 -10.57 3.38
C ALA A 130 0.48 -11.33 4.71
N ARG A 131 0.85 -12.61 4.76
CA ARG A 131 0.78 -13.44 5.98
C ARG A 131 1.72 -12.94 7.08
N GLU A 132 2.99 -12.69 6.74
CA GLU A 132 4.01 -12.25 7.70
C GLU A 132 3.67 -10.89 8.32
N THR A 133 3.21 -9.96 7.50
CA THR A 133 2.87 -8.61 7.96
C THR A 133 1.48 -8.53 8.59
N GLY A 134 0.64 -9.53 8.33
CA GLY A 134 -0.78 -9.53 8.65
C GLY A 134 -1.60 -8.58 7.78
N SER A 135 -1.02 -8.00 6.72
CA SER A 135 -1.70 -7.05 5.84
C SER A 135 -2.78 -7.73 5.00
N ALA A 136 -3.90 -7.05 4.75
CA ALA A 136 -4.93 -7.56 3.86
C ALA A 136 -4.56 -7.25 2.40
N LEU A 137 -4.15 -8.27 1.65
CA LEU A 137 -3.76 -8.14 0.25
C LEU A 137 -5.01 -7.96 -0.63
N LYS A 138 -5.16 -6.78 -1.24
CA LYS A 138 -6.26 -6.50 -2.17
C LYS A 138 -5.92 -6.99 -3.57
N ALA A 139 -4.74 -6.64 -4.06
CA ALA A 139 -4.37 -6.93 -5.43
C ALA A 139 -2.86 -6.99 -5.63
N PHE A 140 -2.46 -7.78 -6.61
CA PHE A 140 -1.10 -7.94 -7.09
C PHE A 140 -1.13 -7.92 -8.62
N ALA A 141 -0.28 -7.07 -9.22
CA ALA A 141 -0.13 -6.99 -10.67
C ALA A 141 1.36 -7.03 -11.03
N PRO A 142 1.84 -8.13 -11.63
CA PRO A 142 3.19 -8.17 -12.15
C PRO A 142 3.28 -7.40 -13.47
N MET A 143 4.38 -6.68 -13.62
CA MET A 143 4.83 -6.03 -14.84
C MET A 143 6.16 -6.66 -15.24
N PRO A 144 6.66 -6.42 -16.45
CA PRO A 144 7.88 -7.07 -16.91
C PRO A 144 9.06 -6.83 -15.97
N ASP A 145 9.27 -5.61 -15.51
CA ASP A 145 10.44 -5.21 -14.72
C ASP A 145 10.09 -4.79 -13.28
N HIS A 146 8.83 -4.89 -12.86
CA HIS A 146 8.39 -4.48 -11.53
C HIS A 146 7.08 -5.15 -11.15
N VAL A 147 6.70 -5.06 -9.89
CA VAL A 147 5.40 -5.53 -9.42
C VAL A 147 4.70 -4.45 -8.64
N HIS A 148 3.37 -4.40 -8.77
CA HIS A 148 2.50 -3.55 -7.97
C HIS A 148 1.73 -4.39 -6.97
N VAL A 149 1.62 -3.89 -5.74
CA VAL A 149 0.82 -4.49 -4.66
C VAL A 149 -0.08 -3.41 -4.09
N ALA A 150 -1.37 -3.70 -4.00
CA ALA A 150 -2.31 -2.91 -3.21
C ALA A 150 -2.79 -3.73 -2.01
N ALA A 151 -2.75 -3.12 -0.83
CA ALA A 151 -3.12 -3.79 0.41
C ALA A 151 -3.58 -2.79 1.47
N ARG A 152 -4.32 -3.27 2.46
CA ARG A 152 -4.46 -2.59 3.76
C ARG A 152 -3.32 -3.02 4.66
N GLY A 153 -2.45 -2.09 5.03
CA GLY A 153 -1.37 -2.31 5.99
C GLY A 153 -1.88 -2.36 7.42
N ARG A 154 -1.10 -2.96 8.32
CA ARG A 154 -1.36 -2.92 9.76
C ARG A 154 -1.02 -1.54 10.34
N PRO A 155 -1.92 -0.86 11.06
CA PRO A 155 -1.70 0.52 11.55
C PRO A 155 -0.55 0.69 12.54
N GLU A 156 -0.11 -0.39 13.18
CA GLU A 156 1.02 -0.42 14.11
C GLU A 156 2.37 -0.42 13.38
N LYS A 157 2.39 -0.86 12.12
CA LYS A 157 3.58 -0.93 11.27
C LYS A 157 3.75 0.36 10.47
N THR A 158 5.00 0.68 10.18
CA THR A 158 5.39 1.80 9.33
C THR A 158 5.31 1.42 7.83
N PRO A 159 5.11 2.38 6.92
CA PRO A 159 5.28 2.14 5.48
C PRO A 159 6.64 1.51 5.13
N ARG A 160 7.72 1.94 5.82
CA ARG A 160 9.07 1.38 5.63
C ARG A 160 9.12 -0.10 5.96
N GLU A 161 8.69 -0.51 7.15
CA GLU A 161 8.73 -1.92 7.57
C GLU A 161 7.94 -2.82 6.61
N LEU A 162 6.80 -2.32 6.11
CA LEU A 162 5.98 -3.06 5.16
C LEU A 162 6.64 -3.17 3.78
N GLY A 163 7.31 -2.11 3.31
CA GLY A 163 8.08 -2.12 2.06
C GLY A 163 9.32 -3.01 2.13
N GLU A 164 10.07 -2.96 3.24
CA GLU A 164 11.24 -3.81 3.49
C GLU A 164 10.85 -5.28 3.61
N ALA A 165 9.74 -5.58 4.26
CA ALA A 165 9.20 -6.93 4.31
C ALA A 165 8.86 -7.43 2.90
N LEU A 166 8.22 -6.61 2.06
CA LEU A 166 7.87 -7.00 0.70
C LEU A 166 9.14 -7.34 -0.10
N TRP A 167 10.16 -6.47 -0.04
CA TRP A 167 11.44 -6.71 -0.69
C TRP A 167 12.08 -8.03 -0.26
N ARG A 168 12.10 -8.29 1.05
CA ARG A 168 12.68 -9.51 1.63
C ARG A 168 11.94 -10.76 1.15
N GLU A 169 10.61 -10.76 1.23
CA GLU A 169 9.79 -11.93 0.85
C GLU A 169 9.89 -12.23 -0.65
N LEU A 170 9.90 -11.20 -1.50
CA LEU A 170 10.07 -11.36 -2.94
C LEU A 170 11.43 -11.98 -3.29
N ASN A 171 12.51 -11.47 -2.72
CA ASN A 171 13.85 -12.02 -2.95
C ASN A 171 14.02 -13.42 -2.37
N ARG A 172 13.44 -13.69 -1.20
CA ARG A 172 13.47 -15.05 -0.62
C ARG A 172 12.73 -16.04 -1.51
N ALA A 173 11.54 -15.69 -1.99
CA ALA A 173 10.76 -16.56 -2.86
C ALA A 173 11.45 -16.81 -4.21
N ALA A 174 12.14 -15.81 -4.74
CA ALA A 174 12.97 -15.91 -5.94
C ALA A 174 14.25 -16.74 -5.75
N GLY A 175 14.70 -16.96 -4.50
CA GLY A 175 15.98 -17.59 -4.19
C GLY A 175 17.23 -16.77 -4.58
N CYS A 176 17.05 -15.52 -5.02
CA CYS A 176 18.12 -14.63 -5.45
C CYS A 176 17.74 -13.15 -5.21
N ARG A 177 18.67 -12.24 -5.45
CA ARG A 177 18.40 -10.79 -5.44
C ARG A 177 17.73 -10.36 -6.76
N LEU A 178 16.45 -10.69 -6.88
CA LEU A 178 15.61 -10.29 -8.00
C LEU A 178 15.24 -8.80 -7.96
N MET A 179 14.83 -8.32 -6.79
CA MET A 179 14.31 -6.97 -6.59
C MET A 179 15.42 -6.04 -6.10
N SER A 180 15.48 -4.84 -6.68
CA SER A 180 16.36 -3.76 -6.22
C SER A 180 16.02 -3.35 -4.79
N ASP A 181 16.97 -2.70 -4.12
CA ASP A 181 16.79 -2.13 -2.77
C ASP A 181 15.84 -0.92 -2.72
N ARG A 182 15.22 -0.56 -3.84
CA ARG A 182 14.26 0.54 -3.96
C ARG A 182 12.85 0.01 -4.09
N VAL A 183 12.12 0.04 -2.98
CA VAL A 183 10.68 -0.16 -2.95
C VAL A 183 9.99 1.18 -2.76
N TYR A 184 9.06 1.49 -3.65
CA TYR A 184 8.12 2.60 -3.44
C TYR A 184 7.01 2.15 -2.49
N ALA A 185 6.70 2.98 -1.50
CA ALA A 185 5.55 2.79 -0.62
C ALA A 185 4.74 4.09 -0.54
N GLY A 186 3.56 4.09 -1.16
CA GLY A 186 2.65 5.23 -1.16
C GLY A 186 1.34 4.89 -0.45
N THR A 187 0.86 5.77 0.43
CA THR A 187 -0.49 5.65 0.97
C THR A 187 -1.52 6.20 -0.02
N PHE A 188 -2.71 5.61 -0.06
CA PHE A 188 -3.80 6.10 -0.90
C PHE A 188 -5.15 6.02 -0.18
N SER A 189 -6.13 6.78 -0.64
CA SER A 189 -7.51 6.80 -0.12
C SER A 189 -8.47 7.32 -1.19
N GLU A 190 -9.75 7.45 -0.86
CA GLU A 190 -10.73 8.13 -1.71
C GLU A 190 -10.54 9.66 -1.76
N TYR A 191 -9.74 10.23 -0.86
CA TYR A 191 -9.60 11.68 -0.73
C TYR A 191 -8.41 12.20 -1.56
N GLY A 192 -8.74 12.88 -2.65
CA GLY A 192 -7.79 13.65 -3.47
C GLY A 192 -7.65 15.10 -3.03
N ARG A 193 -6.64 15.81 -3.56
CA ARG A 193 -6.50 17.28 -3.45
C ARG A 193 -7.24 18.05 -4.55
N GLY A 194 -8.20 17.40 -5.21
CA GLY A 194 -8.89 17.94 -6.39
C GLY A 194 -9.56 19.30 -6.13
N VAL A 195 -9.58 20.15 -7.16
CA VAL A 195 -10.35 21.40 -7.18
C VAL A 195 -11.81 21.05 -7.47
N LEU A 196 -12.71 21.45 -6.58
CA LEU A 196 -14.15 21.41 -6.85
C LEU A 196 -14.47 22.49 -7.89
N GLY A 197 -14.71 22.10 -9.14
CA GLY A 197 -15.37 22.96 -10.11
C GLY A 197 -16.83 23.07 -9.71
N LEU A 198 -17.18 24.07 -8.89
CA LEU A 198 -18.58 24.41 -8.63
C LEU A 198 -19.12 25.06 -9.90
N SER A 199 -20.02 24.37 -10.60
CA SER A 199 -20.81 24.90 -11.72
C SER A 199 -21.94 25.79 -11.22
#